data_AF-V4M139-F1
#
_entry.id   AF-V4M139-F1
#
_cell.length_a   1.000
_cell.length_b   1.000
_cell.length_c   1.000
_cell.angle_alpha   90.00
_cell.angle_beta   90.00
_cell.angle_gamma   90.00
#
_symmetry.space_group_name_H-M   'P 1'
#
loop_
_entity.id
_entity.type
_entity.pdbx_description
1 polymer ?
#
loop_
_entity_poly.entity_id
_entity_poly.type
_entity_poly.pdbx_seq_one_letter_code
_entity_poly.pdbx_strand_id
1 'polypeptide(L)'
;MESSVSFVSHLSHNFPHLIIHRSNLFIRERSQFFCHRYICKATAKSISPETMSIVAEYAKSNRSSCKSCSKAIASKTLRVGLMSKGPGGVDMPRWHHFDCFPTDSESIASVDDIKGLSDLEKDDQDALARLVEQCVEPAKKVAEKKDEIKHPASDEISGQMTKETKGSSTSSKVIAEYAKSSRSSCKKCSQTIAAKELRLGLVTRDRGYDMTKWHHLGCFPVESDPIDSVDDIGGFSSLRNGEQDALKEFVQQCEKKTLKMDESGTDNRLTGETNKRKHAQVGEMVEEDEVRTNADQQTTRKSKMNISESTSQVVAEAEISLSACDVKEKYRDASLLPKWKAFETVIFLERDDGLNDSEKIAAFDFDGCLAKTSVKVVGADAWSLMYPSIPEKLKSLHNQGYKLAIFTNESNIDRWKNKRQAAVDSKIGRLNSFIKRVEVPIQVFIACGVANSGGNDDLYRKPRAGMWQLMKKHFNSGIAIDMDKSFYVGDAAGRKGDHSDADLKFAQASGLKFYTPEEYFLS
;
A
#
# COMPACT_ATOMS: atom_id res chain seq x y z
N MET A 1 -25.98 6.97 79.05
CA MET A 1 -26.17 5.66 78.40
C MET A 1 -25.44 5.74 77.07
N GLU A 2 -24.10 5.63 77.01
CA GLU A 2 -23.17 4.72 77.73
C GLU A 2 -23.41 3.24 77.38
N SER A 3 -22.40 2.38 77.19
CA SER A 3 -20.96 2.61 77.07
C SER A 3 -20.22 1.45 76.37
N SER A 4 -19.01 1.81 75.92
CA SER A 4 -17.76 1.09 75.63
C SER A 4 -17.44 -0.21 76.43
N VAL A 5 -16.38 -1.01 76.14
CA VAL A 5 -15.05 -0.74 75.55
C VAL A 5 -14.37 -1.99 74.89
N SER A 6 -13.29 -1.75 74.12
CA SER A 6 -12.04 -2.56 73.90
C SER A 6 -12.06 -3.84 73.02
N PHE A 7 -11.18 -4.04 72.00
CA PHE A 7 -9.68 -4.22 71.93
C PHE A 7 -9.22 -5.67 72.30
N VAL A 8 -8.12 -6.31 71.82
CA VAL A 8 -6.77 -5.88 71.35
C VAL A 8 -6.09 -6.88 70.35
N SER A 9 -5.56 -6.44 69.19
CA SER A 9 -4.36 -6.98 68.45
C SER A 9 -4.31 -8.48 67.96
N HIS A 10 -3.29 -9.07 67.28
CA HIS A 10 -2.00 -8.65 66.66
C HIS A 10 -1.47 -9.75 65.66
N LEU A 11 -0.77 -9.38 64.56
CA LEU A 11 0.37 -10.10 63.92
C LEU A 11 0.17 -11.56 63.36
N SER A 12 1.01 -12.16 62.48
CA SER A 12 2.08 -11.69 61.56
C SER A 12 2.55 -12.78 60.56
N HIS A 13 3.17 -12.35 59.43
CA HIS A 13 4.20 -13.07 58.63
C HIS A 13 3.78 -14.41 57.93
N ASN A 14 4.49 -14.96 56.94
CA ASN A 14 5.78 -14.61 56.32
C ASN A 14 5.88 -15.04 54.84
N PHE A 15 6.63 -14.31 54.01
CA PHE A 15 7.26 -14.82 52.77
C PHE A 15 8.67 -14.22 52.66
N PRO A 16 9.71 -14.99 52.26
CA PRO A 16 11.10 -14.63 52.53
C PRO A 16 11.72 -13.61 51.55
N HIS A 17 12.66 -12.82 52.09
CA HIS A 17 13.43 -11.78 51.40
C HIS A 17 14.93 -12.12 51.39
N LEU A 18 15.63 -11.86 50.28
CA LEU A 18 17.08 -11.55 50.22
C LEU A 18 17.35 -10.95 48.82
N ILE A 19 17.49 -9.63 48.62
CA ILE A 19 18.48 -8.65 49.12
C ILE A 19 19.92 -8.98 48.67
N ILE A 20 20.40 -8.26 47.65
CA ILE A 20 21.77 -7.69 47.55
C ILE A 20 21.65 -6.24 47.00
N HIS A 21 22.64 -5.40 47.28
CA HIS A 21 22.60 -3.94 47.25
C HIS A 21 22.67 -3.25 45.88
N ARG A 22 22.17 -1.99 45.84
CA ARG A 22 22.60 -0.94 44.90
C ARG A 22 24.00 -0.43 45.27
N SER A 23 24.82 -0.15 44.25
CA SER A 23 25.90 0.85 44.26
C SER A 23 26.03 1.47 42.87
N ASN A 24 26.05 2.81 42.79
CA ASN A 24 26.38 3.52 41.55
C ASN A 24 27.90 3.65 41.40
N LEU A 25 28.41 3.56 40.16
CA LEU A 25 29.56 4.36 39.76
C LEU A 25 29.53 4.66 38.25
N PHE A 26 29.75 5.91 37.87
CA PHE A 26 30.09 6.28 36.50
C PHE A 26 31.56 5.92 36.24
N ILE A 27 31.86 5.38 35.06
CA ILE A 27 33.09 5.65 34.30
C ILE A 27 32.76 5.50 32.81
N ARG A 28 33.42 6.31 31.97
CA ARG A 28 33.09 6.51 30.55
C ARG A 28 34.38 6.42 29.74
N GLU A 29 34.58 5.34 28.99
CA GLU A 29 35.79 5.20 28.19
C GLU A 29 35.56 4.55 26.81
N ARG A 30 36.50 4.78 25.90
CA ARG A 30 36.43 4.42 24.47
C ARG A 30 37.35 3.25 24.15
N SER A 31 36.89 2.33 23.30
CA SER A 31 37.73 1.55 22.37
C SER A 31 36.83 1.15 21.20
N GLN A 32 36.93 1.84 20.05
CA GLN A 32 37.90 1.62 18.96
C GLN A 32 37.63 0.35 18.13
N PHE A 33 37.61 0.53 16.81
CA PHE A 33 37.23 -0.48 15.82
C PHE A 33 38.38 -1.44 15.53
N PHE A 34 38.06 -2.72 15.32
CA PHE A 34 38.81 -3.57 14.39
C PHE A 34 37.84 -4.45 13.60
N CYS A 35 37.71 -4.17 12.29
CA CYS A 35 36.93 -4.98 11.36
C CYS A 35 37.89 -5.84 10.52
N HIS A 36 37.74 -7.16 10.57
CA HIS A 36 38.66 -8.07 9.86
C HIS A 36 38.25 -8.23 8.39
N ARG A 37 39.14 -7.78 7.49
CA ARG A 37 38.86 -7.59 6.07
C ARG A 37 39.21 -8.83 5.25
N TYR A 38 38.22 -9.69 4.98
CA TYR A 38 38.38 -10.75 3.98
C TYR A 38 38.54 -10.16 2.57
N ILE A 39 39.57 -10.59 1.84
CA ILE A 39 39.88 -10.12 0.48
C ILE A 39 39.60 -11.24 -0.52
N CYS A 40 38.41 -11.21 -1.12
CA CYS A 40 38.13 -11.97 -2.34
C CYS A 40 38.49 -11.12 -3.56
N LYS A 41 39.42 -11.58 -4.39
CA LYS A 41 39.82 -10.89 -5.63
C LYS A 41 38.78 -11.14 -6.73
N ALA A 42 37.91 -10.16 -6.97
CA ALA A 42 37.17 -10.06 -8.23
C ALA A 42 37.92 -9.12 -9.18
N THR A 43 38.27 -9.59 -10.38
CA THR A 43 38.94 -8.77 -11.40
C THR A 43 37.93 -7.82 -12.04
N ALA A 44 37.98 -6.54 -11.67
CA ALA A 44 37.15 -5.51 -12.26
C ALA A 44 37.50 -5.32 -13.75
N LYS A 45 36.55 -5.63 -14.63
CA LYS A 45 36.64 -5.28 -16.06
C LYS A 45 36.24 -3.81 -16.20
N SER A 46 37.13 -2.98 -16.73
CA SER A 46 36.87 -1.54 -16.93
C SER A 46 35.73 -1.34 -17.94
N ILE A 47 34.62 -0.78 -17.47
CA ILE A 47 33.50 -0.33 -18.31
C ILE A 47 33.73 1.15 -18.60
N SER A 48 33.97 1.48 -19.88
CA SER A 48 33.87 2.85 -20.39
C SER A 48 32.42 3.34 -20.30
N PRO A 49 32.16 4.65 -20.11
CA PRO A 49 30.80 5.18 -20.17
C PRO A 49 30.17 4.85 -21.53
N GLU A 50 29.10 4.05 -21.53
CA GLU A 50 28.37 3.72 -22.76
C GLU A 50 27.54 4.93 -23.18
N THR A 51 28.00 5.63 -24.23
CA THR A 51 27.27 6.73 -24.87
C THR A 51 25.98 6.22 -25.50
N MET A 52 24.83 6.65 -25.00
CA MET A 52 23.52 6.23 -25.48
C MET A 52 23.27 6.80 -26.88
N SER A 53 23.22 5.97 -27.92
CA SER A 53 23.02 6.47 -29.29
C SER A 53 21.61 7.02 -29.50
N ILE A 54 21.50 8.18 -30.13
CA ILE A 54 20.23 8.83 -30.47
C ILE A 54 19.70 8.28 -31.80
N VAL A 55 18.37 8.25 -31.93
CA VAL A 55 17.67 8.06 -33.21
C VAL A 55 16.64 9.18 -33.40
N ALA A 56 16.44 9.63 -34.63
CA ALA A 56 15.33 10.50 -35.02
C ALA A 56 14.60 9.91 -36.23
N GLU A 57 13.27 9.99 -36.24
CA GLU A 57 12.45 9.59 -37.39
C GLU A 57 11.06 10.24 -37.34
N TYR A 58 10.35 10.28 -38.47
CA TYR A 58 8.91 10.49 -38.46
C TYR A 58 8.19 9.28 -37.85
N ALA A 59 7.23 9.55 -36.97
CA ALA A 59 6.53 8.52 -36.21
C ALA A 59 5.70 7.58 -37.11
N LYS A 60 6.22 6.37 -37.34
CA LYS A 60 5.62 5.31 -38.19
C LYS A 60 4.18 4.91 -37.81
N SER A 61 3.73 5.20 -36.58
CA SER A 61 2.33 5.11 -36.15
C SER A 61 2.11 5.89 -34.85
N ASN A 62 0.84 6.15 -34.51
CA ASN A 62 0.42 6.79 -33.26
C ASN A 62 0.57 5.91 -31.99
N ARG A 63 1.26 4.76 -32.08
CA ARG A 63 1.39 3.77 -30.99
C ARG A 63 2.47 4.09 -29.97
N SER A 64 3.36 5.06 -30.24
CA SER A 64 4.39 5.52 -29.30
C SER A 64 3.88 6.63 -28.40
N SER A 65 4.11 6.52 -27.09
CA SER A 65 3.97 7.63 -26.14
C SER A 65 5.32 8.26 -25.82
N CYS A 66 5.33 9.57 -25.64
CA CYS A 66 6.50 10.35 -25.24
C CYS A 66 6.85 10.07 -23.77
N LYS A 67 8.12 9.75 -23.48
CA LYS A 67 8.58 9.38 -22.14
C LYS A 67 8.64 10.56 -21.15
N SER A 68 8.70 11.80 -21.64
CA SER A 68 8.59 13.01 -20.81
C SER A 68 7.13 13.34 -20.50
N CYS A 69 6.34 13.77 -21.49
CA CYS A 69 4.98 14.29 -21.25
C CYS A 69 3.89 13.21 -21.15
N SER A 70 4.21 11.93 -21.36
CA SER A 70 3.29 10.76 -21.38
C SER A 70 2.17 10.78 -22.43
N LYS A 71 2.03 11.85 -23.23
CA LYS A 71 1.06 11.93 -24.34
C LYS A 71 1.48 11.02 -25.51
N ALA A 72 0.51 10.65 -26.34
CA ALA A 72 0.79 9.98 -27.62
C ALA A 72 1.57 10.92 -28.57
N ILE A 73 2.48 10.33 -29.35
CA ILE A 73 3.12 10.96 -30.50
C ILE A 73 2.26 10.60 -31.71
N ALA A 74 1.84 11.60 -32.50
CA ALA A 74 0.97 11.37 -33.66
C ALA A 74 1.75 10.68 -34.79
N SER A 75 1.06 10.01 -35.71
CA SER A 75 1.71 9.45 -36.90
C SER A 75 2.22 10.57 -37.81
N LYS A 76 3.40 10.36 -38.42
CA LYS A 76 4.13 11.32 -39.29
C LYS A 76 4.71 12.57 -38.61
N THR A 77 4.56 12.78 -37.30
CA THR A 77 5.30 13.87 -36.62
C THR A 77 6.73 13.44 -36.28
N LEU A 78 7.69 14.36 -36.30
CA LEU A 78 9.06 14.10 -35.84
C LEU A 78 9.06 13.57 -34.40
N ARG A 79 9.86 12.52 -34.16
CA ARG A 79 10.15 12.00 -32.82
C ARG A 79 11.63 11.67 -32.67
N VAL A 80 12.14 11.91 -31.47
CA VAL A 80 13.54 11.65 -31.09
C VAL A 80 13.55 10.56 -30.02
N GLY A 81 14.51 9.65 -30.10
CA GLY A 81 14.60 8.47 -29.25
C GLY A 81 16.00 8.25 -28.69
N LEU A 82 16.11 8.09 -27.37
CA LEU A 82 17.34 7.63 -26.73
C LEU A 82 17.33 6.11 -26.68
N MET A 83 18.32 5.44 -27.28
CA MET A 83 18.43 3.98 -27.15
C MET A 83 18.73 3.59 -25.71
N SER A 84 18.22 2.43 -25.30
CA SER A 84 18.43 1.86 -23.97
C SER A 84 18.25 0.35 -24.00
N LYS A 85 19.10 -0.39 -23.28
CA LYS A 85 19.02 -1.86 -23.20
C LYS A 85 17.78 -2.26 -22.40
N GLY A 86 16.80 -2.84 -23.08
CA GLY A 86 15.56 -3.35 -22.49
C GLY A 86 15.74 -4.70 -21.79
N PRO A 87 14.65 -5.27 -21.23
CA PRO A 87 14.66 -6.62 -20.67
C PRO A 87 15.16 -7.64 -21.70
N GLY A 88 16.14 -8.45 -21.32
CA GLY A 88 16.83 -9.39 -22.23
C GLY A 88 17.98 -8.78 -23.04
N GLY A 89 18.35 -7.52 -22.82
CA GLY A 89 19.51 -6.88 -23.45
C GLY A 89 19.27 -6.35 -24.87
N VAL A 90 18.01 -6.31 -25.33
CA VAL A 90 17.62 -5.79 -26.65
C VAL A 90 17.51 -4.27 -26.61
N ASP A 91 18.15 -3.56 -27.55
CA ASP A 91 18.07 -2.10 -27.63
C ASP A 91 16.66 -1.61 -27.97
N MET A 92 16.17 -0.66 -27.17
CA MET A 92 14.80 -0.14 -27.20
C MET A 92 14.84 1.40 -27.16
N PRO A 93 14.28 2.11 -28.17
CA PRO A 93 14.22 3.57 -28.17
C PRO A 93 13.21 4.11 -27.17
N ARG A 94 13.68 4.96 -26.24
CA ARG A 94 12.86 5.83 -25.38
C ARG A 94 12.37 7.02 -26.23
N TRP A 95 11.20 6.91 -26.85
CA TRP A 95 10.65 7.98 -27.70
C TRP A 95 10.18 9.22 -26.92
N HIS A 96 10.41 10.39 -27.50
CA HIS A 96 9.90 11.69 -27.06
C HIS A 96 9.31 12.45 -28.28
N HIS A 97 8.39 13.41 -28.04
CA HIS A 97 8.19 14.51 -28.99
C HIS A 97 9.47 15.35 -29.05
N PHE A 98 9.71 16.05 -30.16
CA PHE A 98 10.86 16.96 -30.32
C PHE A 98 11.01 17.94 -29.13
N ASP A 99 9.97 18.72 -28.84
CA ASP A 99 9.93 19.71 -27.73
C ASP A 99 9.90 19.07 -26.33
N CYS A 100 9.92 17.75 -26.23
CA CYS A 100 9.88 16.98 -24.99
C CYS A 100 11.15 16.13 -24.79
N PHE A 101 12.17 16.30 -25.63
CA PHE A 101 13.45 15.61 -25.51
C PHE A 101 14.30 16.22 -24.37
N PRO A 102 14.97 15.42 -23.53
CA PRO A 102 15.65 15.92 -22.34
C PRO A 102 17.09 16.38 -22.66
N THR A 103 17.22 17.61 -23.15
CA THR A 103 18.51 18.29 -23.43
C THR A 103 19.48 18.26 -22.25
N ASP A 104 18.96 18.49 -21.04
CA ASP A 104 19.77 18.78 -19.84
C ASP A 104 20.41 17.53 -19.20
N SER A 105 20.27 16.35 -19.81
CA SER A 105 20.51 15.05 -19.14
C SER A 105 21.69 14.24 -19.66
N GLU A 106 22.03 14.32 -20.95
CA GLU A 106 22.96 13.41 -21.62
C GLU A 106 23.79 14.20 -22.66
N SER A 107 25.14 14.11 -22.62
CA SER A 107 26.01 14.90 -23.50
C SER A 107 26.07 14.31 -24.91
N ILE A 108 25.51 15.02 -25.89
CA ILE A 108 25.55 14.66 -27.31
C ILE A 108 26.92 15.07 -27.87
N ALA A 109 27.65 14.13 -28.50
CA ALA A 109 29.04 14.34 -28.93
C ALA A 109 29.15 14.96 -30.34
N SER A 110 28.35 14.49 -31.30
CA SER A 110 28.12 15.18 -32.58
C SER A 110 26.66 15.08 -33.03
N VAL A 111 26.28 15.95 -33.98
CA VAL A 111 25.05 15.82 -34.78
C VAL A 111 25.07 14.51 -35.61
N ASP A 112 26.27 14.07 -36.01
CA ASP A 112 26.48 12.84 -36.80
C ASP A 112 26.08 11.54 -36.06
N ASP A 113 25.98 11.58 -34.72
CA ASP A 113 25.59 10.41 -33.90
C ASP A 113 24.08 10.12 -33.95
N ILE A 114 23.27 11.01 -34.57
CA ILE A 114 21.81 10.86 -34.68
C ILE A 114 21.47 9.90 -35.85
N LYS A 115 21.16 8.65 -35.50
CA LYS A 115 20.68 7.65 -36.47
C LYS A 115 19.36 8.11 -37.09
N GLY A 116 19.26 8.06 -38.42
CA GLY A 116 18.05 8.45 -39.18
C GLY A 116 17.95 9.94 -39.54
N LEU A 117 18.92 10.78 -39.16
CA LEU A 117 18.94 12.22 -39.50
C LEU A 117 18.86 12.47 -41.02
N SER A 118 19.50 11.62 -41.83
CA SER A 118 19.48 11.67 -43.30
C SER A 118 18.09 11.54 -43.93
N ASP A 119 17.14 10.94 -43.20
CA ASP A 119 15.85 10.50 -43.72
C ASP A 119 14.73 11.52 -43.37
N LEU A 120 15.12 12.66 -42.80
CA LEU A 120 14.24 13.77 -42.39
C LEU A 120 14.28 14.93 -43.40
N GLU A 121 13.23 15.74 -43.41
CA GLU A 121 13.18 16.98 -44.19
C GLU A 121 14.20 18.01 -43.67
N LYS A 122 14.68 18.90 -44.55
CA LYS A 122 15.85 19.76 -44.26
C LYS A 122 15.63 20.68 -43.05
N ASP A 123 14.42 21.19 -42.86
CA ASP A 123 14.07 22.04 -41.73
C ASP A 123 14.12 21.28 -40.39
N ASP A 124 13.72 20.00 -40.37
CA ASP A 124 13.80 19.11 -39.20
C ASP A 124 15.26 18.69 -38.91
N GLN A 125 16.09 18.51 -39.94
CA GLN A 125 17.54 18.29 -39.77
C GLN A 125 18.19 19.49 -39.08
N ASP A 126 17.88 20.71 -39.54
CA ASP A 126 18.44 21.95 -38.99
C ASP A 126 17.88 22.27 -37.59
N ALA A 127 16.63 21.87 -37.30
CA ALA A 127 16.07 21.93 -35.96
C ALA A 127 16.78 20.98 -34.98
N LEU A 128 17.07 19.74 -35.40
CA LEU A 128 17.86 18.79 -34.60
C LEU A 128 19.29 19.27 -34.38
N ALA A 129 19.96 19.80 -35.41
CA ALA A 129 21.31 20.34 -35.28
C ALA A 129 21.39 21.46 -34.23
N ARG A 130 20.43 22.41 -34.24
CA ARG A 130 20.34 23.48 -33.23
C ARG A 130 20.07 22.96 -31.82
N LEU A 131 19.27 21.90 -31.69
CA LEU A 131 18.98 21.27 -30.40
C LEU A 131 20.25 20.61 -29.81
N VAL A 132 21.10 20.00 -30.66
CA VAL A 132 22.43 19.49 -30.26
C VAL A 132 23.37 20.63 -29.89
N GLU A 133 23.44 21.69 -30.70
CA GLU A 133 24.32 22.85 -30.46
C GLU A 133 24.02 23.53 -29.10
N GLN A 134 22.74 23.63 -28.71
CA GLN A 134 22.32 24.11 -27.39
C GLN A 134 22.74 23.21 -26.22
N CYS A 135 23.12 21.95 -26.45
CA CYS A 135 23.60 21.03 -25.41
C CYS A 135 25.12 21.15 -25.15
N VAL A 136 25.88 21.86 -26.00
CA VAL A 136 27.36 21.86 -25.97
C VAL A 136 27.95 23.03 -25.17
N GLU A 137 27.25 24.17 -25.06
CA GLU A 137 27.81 25.40 -24.45
C GLU A 137 27.10 25.87 -23.16
N PRO A 138 27.64 25.44 -22.01
CA PRO A 138 27.54 26.20 -20.76
C PRO A 138 28.93 26.64 -20.25
N ALA A 139 29.89 26.99 -21.14
CA ALA A 139 31.31 27.03 -20.77
C ALA A 139 32.15 28.25 -21.24
N LYS A 140 31.59 29.32 -21.84
CA LYS A 140 32.27 30.65 -21.94
C LYS A 140 31.35 31.85 -22.22
N LYS A 141 31.22 32.77 -21.23
CA LYS A 141 31.66 34.20 -21.30
C LYS A 141 31.08 35.06 -20.16
N VAL A 142 31.97 35.80 -19.52
CA VAL A 142 31.70 37.02 -18.74
C VAL A 142 32.70 38.07 -19.24
N ALA A 143 32.32 39.36 -19.17
CA ALA A 143 33.04 40.52 -19.73
C ALA A 143 32.99 40.63 -21.28
N GLU A 144 32.90 41.83 -21.90
CA GLU A 144 32.90 43.19 -21.33
C GLU A 144 32.25 44.25 -22.27
N LYS A 145 31.94 45.44 -21.71
CA LYS A 145 31.53 46.73 -22.34
C LYS A 145 30.07 46.80 -22.84
N LYS A 146 29.23 47.80 -22.47
CA LYS A 146 29.33 49.29 -22.45
C LYS A 146 29.23 49.89 -23.87
N ASP A 147 28.11 50.52 -24.27
CA ASP A 147 27.66 51.93 -24.02
C ASP A 147 27.62 52.63 -25.42
N GLU A 148 26.73 53.56 -25.85
CA GLU A 148 25.74 54.44 -25.20
C GLU A 148 24.60 54.91 -26.18
N ILE A 149 23.39 55.19 -25.66
CA ILE A 149 22.38 56.26 -26.02
C ILE A 149 21.84 56.43 -27.48
N LYS A 150 20.51 56.21 -27.70
CA LYS A 150 19.49 57.27 -28.00
C LYS A 150 18.02 56.79 -28.14
N HIS A 151 17.15 57.48 -27.40
CA HIS A 151 15.66 57.50 -27.42
C HIS A 151 15.14 58.64 -28.36
N PRO A 152 13.81 58.85 -28.63
CA PRO A 152 12.62 58.47 -27.82
C PRO A 152 11.31 58.03 -28.53
N ALA A 153 10.34 57.61 -27.70
CA ALA A 153 8.88 57.52 -27.93
C ALA A 153 8.36 56.46 -28.96
N SER A 154 7.15 55.89 -28.84
CA SER A 154 6.05 56.08 -27.86
C SER A 154 5.30 54.76 -27.53
N ASP A 155 4.46 54.81 -26.49
CA ASP A 155 3.23 54.01 -26.21
C ASP A 155 3.25 52.46 -26.23
N GLU A 156 3.32 51.86 -25.03
CA GLU A 156 2.79 50.52 -24.67
C GLU A 156 2.18 50.66 -23.25
N ILE A 157 0.90 50.34 -23.00
CA ILE A 157 0.24 49.02 -22.84
C ILE A 157 0.20 48.53 -21.37
N SER A 158 -0.82 47.72 -21.07
CA SER A 158 -1.22 47.34 -19.72
C SER A 158 -0.42 46.18 -19.12
N GLY A 159 -0.33 46.19 -17.79
CA GLY A 159 -0.04 45.00 -16.99
C GLY A 159 1.41 44.84 -16.59
N GLN A 160 1.67 44.92 -15.28
CA GLN A 160 2.96 44.51 -14.72
C GLN A 160 2.73 43.61 -13.51
N MET A 161 3.22 42.37 -13.61
CA MET A 161 3.48 41.55 -12.44
C MET A 161 4.75 42.09 -11.77
N THR A 162 4.69 42.45 -10.49
CA THR A 162 5.92 42.74 -9.74
C THR A 162 6.66 41.45 -9.41
N LYS A 163 7.94 41.46 -9.74
CA LYS A 163 8.91 40.39 -9.49
C LYS A 163 9.71 40.75 -8.23
N GLU A 164 10.29 39.71 -7.64
CA GLU A 164 11.39 39.67 -6.67
C GLU A 164 10.92 39.44 -5.21
N THR A 165 11.64 38.68 -4.37
CA THR A 165 13.09 38.46 -4.32
C THR A 165 13.49 37.01 -3.99
N LYS A 166 14.71 36.61 -4.37
CA LYS A 166 15.28 35.28 -4.08
C LYS A 166 15.79 35.22 -2.63
N GLY A 167 14.94 34.75 -1.71
CA GLY A 167 15.24 34.63 -0.27
C GLY A 167 16.15 33.44 0.09
N SER A 168 16.85 33.54 1.22
CA SER A 168 17.80 32.52 1.70
C SER A 168 17.11 31.26 2.25
N SER A 169 17.87 30.17 2.36
CA SER A 169 17.36 28.85 2.72
C SER A 169 17.15 28.64 4.23
N THR A 170 15.88 28.56 4.65
CA THR A 170 15.45 27.77 5.80
C THR A 170 14.51 26.67 5.30
N SER A 171 14.78 25.41 5.62
CA SER A 171 13.95 24.29 5.18
C SER A 171 12.82 24.02 6.18
N SER A 172 11.80 24.88 6.17
CA SER A 172 10.59 24.72 6.99
C SER A 172 9.97 23.33 6.78
N LYS A 173 9.71 22.62 7.89
CA LYS A 173 9.08 21.29 7.90
C LYS A 173 7.64 21.33 7.37
N VAL A 174 6.95 22.46 7.56
CA VAL A 174 5.59 22.73 7.08
C VAL A 174 5.61 23.99 6.21
N ILE A 175 4.89 23.96 5.09
CA ILE A 175 4.68 25.11 4.20
C ILE A 175 3.20 25.36 3.95
N ALA A 176 2.84 26.63 3.72
CA ALA A 176 1.49 27.04 3.36
C ALA A 176 1.51 27.80 2.01
N GLU A 177 0.63 27.40 1.09
CA GLU A 177 0.41 28.16 -0.14
C GLU A 177 -1.03 28.00 -0.66
N TYR A 178 -1.46 28.94 -1.49
CA TYR A 178 -2.64 28.72 -2.34
C TYR A 178 -2.34 27.68 -3.41
N ALA A 179 -3.27 26.77 -3.64
CA ALA A 179 -3.12 25.67 -4.57
C ALA A 179 -3.02 26.18 -6.03
N LYS A 180 -1.79 26.17 -6.57
CA LYS A 180 -1.44 26.60 -7.94
C LYS A 180 -2.27 25.95 -9.06
N SER A 181 -2.89 24.80 -8.80
CA SER A 181 -3.93 24.16 -9.64
C SER A 181 -4.60 23.04 -8.85
N SER A 182 -5.78 22.61 -9.29
CA SER A 182 -6.58 21.49 -8.73
C SER A 182 -6.01 20.09 -9.02
N ARG A 183 -4.68 19.97 -9.15
CA ARG A 183 -3.97 18.70 -9.41
C ARG A 183 -3.51 17.99 -8.13
N SER A 184 -3.67 18.61 -6.97
CA SER A 184 -3.27 18.06 -5.67
C SER A 184 -4.47 17.49 -4.92
N SER A 185 -4.35 16.28 -4.39
CA SER A 185 -5.29 15.74 -3.41
C SER A 185 -4.75 15.86 -1.98
N CYS A 186 -5.66 16.09 -1.04
CA CYS A 186 -5.40 16.11 0.39
C CYS A 186 -5.05 14.69 0.88
N LYS A 187 -3.95 14.52 1.62
CA LYS A 187 -3.49 13.18 2.07
C LYS A 187 -4.33 12.57 3.21
N LYS A 188 -5.16 13.35 3.92
CA LYS A 188 -6.10 12.83 4.94
C LYS A 188 -7.43 12.37 4.32
N CYS A 189 -8.17 13.26 3.66
CA CYS A 189 -9.50 12.92 3.11
C CYS A 189 -9.49 12.43 1.65
N SER A 190 -8.33 12.36 0.98
CA SER A 190 -8.15 11.96 -0.44
C SER A 190 -8.86 12.81 -1.50
N GLN A 191 -9.70 13.77 -1.12
CA GLN A 191 -10.37 14.72 -2.01
C GLN A 191 -9.38 15.68 -2.69
N THR A 192 -9.77 16.21 -3.85
CA THR A 192 -9.01 17.22 -4.60
C THR A 192 -9.10 18.59 -3.94
N ILE A 193 -7.94 19.18 -3.67
CA ILE A 193 -7.80 20.58 -3.25
C ILE A 193 -8.07 21.46 -4.48
N ALA A 194 -9.00 22.41 -4.39
CA ALA A 194 -9.38 23.29 -5.51
C ALA A 194 -8.28 24.29 -5.87
N ALA A 195 -8.28 24.79 -7.12
CA ALA A 195 -7.33 25.83 -7.52
C ALA A 195 -7.61 27.13 -6.75
N LYS A 196 -6.54 27.79 -6.25
CA LYS A 196 -6.57 28.95 -5.34
C LYS A 196 -7.10 28.68 -3.92
N GLU A 197 -7.37 27.43 -3.54
CA GLU A 197 -7.68 27.07 -2.15
C GLU A 197 -6.41 27.05 -1.27
N LEU A 198 -6.50 27.42 0.01
CA LEU A 198 -5.37 27.35 0.94
C LEU A 198 -5.05 25.89 1.30
N ARG A 199 -3.78 25.50 1.16
CA ARG A 199 -3.29 24.16 1.54
C ARG A 199 -2.03 24.20 2.38
N LEU A 200 -1.94 23.24 3.31
CA LEU A 200 -0.76 22.98 4.13
C LEU A 200 0.00 21.78 3.56
N GLY A 201 1.33 21.88 3.51
CA GLY A 201 2.23 20.89 2.95
C GLY A 201 3.30 20.49 3.95
N LEU A 202 3.32 19.21 4.37
CA LEU A 202 4.42 18.66 5.14
C LEU A 202 5.56 18.30 4.16
N VAL A 203 6.76 18.87 4.36
CA VAL A 203 7.94 18.62 3.52
C VAL A 203 8.79 17.51 4.12
N THR A 204 9.02 16.45 3.35
CA THR A 204 9.83 15.29 3.74
C THR A 204 10.87 14.97 2.68
N ARG A 205 12.12 14.70 3.08
CA ARG A 205 13.18 14.27 2.15
C ARG A 205 13.13 12.78 1.89
N ASP A 206 13.13 12.39 0.62
CA ASP A 206 13.39 11.01 0.18
C ASP A 206 14.41 11.00 -0.97
N ARG A 207 15.39 10.09 -0.91
CA ARG A 207 16.47 9.90 -1.90
C ARG A 207 17.19 11.18 -2.37
N GLY A 208 17.24 12.21 -1.53
CA GLY A 208 17.87 13.51 -1.84
C GLY A 208 16.94 14.58 -2.43
N TYR A 209 15.64 14.29 -2.58
CA TYR A 209 14.64 15.22 -3.12
C TYR A 209 13.60 15.60 -2.06
N ASP A 210 13.13 16.85 -2.10
CA ASP A 210 12.08 17.36 -1.21
C ASP A 210 10.68 16.97 -1.74
N MET A 211 9.93 16.17 -0.98
CA MET A 211 8.57 15.71 -1.31
C MET A 211 7.53 16.32 -0.36
N THR A 212 6.56 17.06 -0.89
CA THR A 212 5.49 17.70 -0.11
C THR A 212 4.21 16.86 -0.06
N LYS A 213 3.71 16.58 1.16
CA LYS A 213 2.41 15.94 1.42
C LYS A 213 1.35 17.02 1.70
N TRP A 214 0.51 17.31 0.69
CA TRP A 214 -0.52 18.35 0.75
C TRP A 214 -1.79 17.94 1.49
N HIS A 215 -2.42 18.88 2.19
CA HIS A 215 -3.66 18.74 2.96
C HIS A 215 -4.50 20.03 2.85
N HIS A 216 -5.84 19.93 2.95
CA HIS A 216 -6.68 21.09 3.30
C HIS A 216 -6.35 21.55 4.72
N LEU A 217 -6.65 22.81 5.07
CA LEU A 217 -6.42 23.40 6.40
C LEU A 217 -6.91 22.49 7.55
N GLY A 218 -8.22 22.27 7.66
CA GLY A 218 -8.82 21.37 8.66
C GLY A 218 -8.51 19.86 8.48
N CYS A 219 -7.67 19.51 7.50
CA CYS A 219 -7.23 18.15 7.24
C CYS A 219 -5.76 17.88 7.60
N PHE A 220 -5.03 18.85 8.14
CA PHE A 220 -3.63 18.67 8.52
C PHE A 220 -3.48 17.70 9.73
N PRO A 221 -2.44 16.83 9.76
CA PRO A 221 -2.27 15.82 10.82
C PRO A 221 -1.51 16.39 12.03
N VAL A 222 -2.09 17.42 12.65
CA VAL A 222 -1.55 18.14 13.82
C VAL A 222 -1.04 17.21 14.94
N GLU A 223 -1.78 16.13 15.20
CA GLU A 223 -1.48 15.14 16.26
C GLU A 223 -0.22 14.30 15.96
N SER A 224 0.29 14.32 14.72
CA SER A 224 1.50 13.60 14.29
C SER A 224 2.64 14.55 13.92
N ASP A 225 2.31 15.73 13.43
CA ASP A 225 3.22 16.80 13.07
C ASP A 225 2.69 18.14 13.65
N PRO A 226 3.00 18.46 14.92
CA PRO A 226 2.65 19.74 15.51
C PRO A 226 3.36 20.89 14.78
N ILE A 227 2.80 22.09 14.95
CA ILE A 227 3.33 23.35 14.42
C ILE A 227 3.66 24.22 15.64
N ASP A 228 4.94 24.37 15.96
CA ASP A 228 5.41 24.98 17.19
C ASP A 228 5.34 26.52 17.16
N SER A 229 5.42 27.13 15.98
CA SER A 229 5.02 28.52 15.72
C SER A 229 4.41 28.68 14.33
N VAL A 230 3.56 29.69 14.17
CA VAL A 230 3.05 30.13 12.85
C VAL A 230 4.19 30.68 11.98
N ASP A 231 5.24 31.24 12.59
CA ASP A 231 6.41 31.78 11.88
C ASP A 231 7.30 30.69 11.24
N ASP A 232 7.23 29.44 11.72
CA ASP A 232 7.95 28.31 11.12
C ASP A 232 7.32 27.83 9.81
N ILE A 233 6.09 28.27 9.49
CA ILE A 233 5.33 27.85 8.30
C ILE A 233 5.85 28.60 7.07
N GLY A 234 6.64 27.91 6.25
CA GLY A 234 7.21 28.47 5.03
C GLY A 234 6.12 28.96 4.06
N GLY A 235 6.17 30.24 3.68
CA GLY A 235 5.17 30.87 2.80
C GLY A 235 4.04 31.62 3.52
N PHE A 236 3.95 31.57 4.86
CA PHE A 236 2.92 32.27 5.64
C PHE A 236 2.80 33.77 5.33
N SER A 237 3.93 34.45 5.21
CA SER A 237 4.01 35.89 4.87
C SER A 237 3.50 36.24 3.46
N SER A 238 3.26 35.24 2.60
CA SER A 238 2.70 35.41 1.25
C SER A 238 1.19 35.12 1.17
N LEU A 239 0.54 34.82 2.30
CA LEU A 239 -0.91 34.68 2.40
C LEU A 239 -1.58 36.05 2.64
N ARG A 240 -2.88 36.15 2.32
CA ARG A 240 -3.70 37.32 2.66
C ARG A 240 -4.00 37.36 4.16
N ASN A 241 -4.23 38.56 4.72
CA ASN A 241 -4.46 38.77 6.15
C ASN A 241 -5.55 37.86 6.76
N GLY A 242 -6.72 37.74 6.11
CA GLY A 242 -7.80 36.88 6.62
C GLY A 242 -7.41 35.40 6.71
N GLU A 243 -6.71 34.89 5.69
CA GLU A 243 -6.17 33.53 5.68
C GLU A 243 -4.95 33.35 6.62
N GLN A 244 -4.18 34.41 6.89
CA GLN A 244 -3.16 34.41 7.93
C GLN A 244 -3.78 34.27 9.32
N ASP A 245 -4.85 35.03 9.59
CA ASP A 245 -5.55 35.00 10.88
C ASP A 245 -6.31 33.68 11.09
N ALA A 246 -6.93 33.12 10.03
CA ALA A 246 -7.52 31.78 10.07
C ALA A 246 -6.48 30.67 10.36
N LEU A 247 -5.23 30.83 9.89
CA LEU A 247 -4.15 29.88 10.21
C LEU A 247 -3.61 30.06 11.63
N LYS A 248 -3.53 31.30 12.15
CA LYS A 248 -3.22 31.56 13.58
C LYS A 248 -4.27 30.93 14.49
N GLU A 249 -5.56 31.11 14.19
CA GLU A 249 -6.66 30.52 14.96
C GLU A 249 -6.60 28.98 14.91
N PHE A 250 -6.32 28.41 13.74
CA PHE A 250 -6.13 26.96 13.58
C PHE A 250 -4.99 26.44 14.47
N VAL A 251 -3.80 27.06 14.46
CA VAL A 251 -2.67 26.65 15.32
C VAL A 251 -2.99 26.81 16.81
N GLN A 252 -3.59 27.93 17.24
CA GLN A 252 -4.01 28.12 18.63
C GLN A 252 -5.08 27.13 19.11
N GLN A 253 -5.92 26.61 18.21
CA GLN A 253 -6.89 25.56 18.52
C GLN A 253 -6.22 24.19 18.72
N CYS A 254 -4.98 24.02 18.24
CA CYS A 254 -4.19 22.80 18.40
C CYS A 254 -3.48 22.75 19.76
N GLU A 255 -2.82 23.84 20.17
CA GLU A 255 -2.18 24.00 21.49
C GLU A 255 -3.17 23.73 22.63
N LYS A 256 -4.41 24.21 22.48
CA LYS A 256 -5.50 24.04 23.47
C LYS A 256 -6.06 22.61 23.54
N LYS A 257 -5.63 21.70 22.67
CA LYS A 257 -5.96 20.26 22.74
C LYS A 257 -4.86 19.44 23.40
N THR A 258 -3.58 19.70 23.09
CA THR A 258 -2.46 18.96 23.70
C THR A 258 -2.39 19.19 25.21
N LEU A 259 -2.61 20.42 25.67
CA LEU A 259 -2.62 20.78 27.10
C LEU A 259 -3.77 20.18 27.94
N LYS A 260 -4.68 19.38 27.37
CA LYS A 260 -5.84 18.81 28.08
C LYS A 260 -5.74 17.32 28.43
N MET A 261 -4.61 16.67 28.12
CA MET A 261 -4.40 15.24 28.41
C MET A 261 -3.55 14.96 29.65
N ASP A 262 -2.81 15.95 30.16
CA ASP A 262 -1.82 15.75 31.24
C ASP A 262 -2.32 16.11 32.66
N GLU A 263 -3.50 16.74 32.82
CA GLU A 263 -4.12 17.04 34.12
C GLU A 263 -5.51 16.39 34.27
N SER A 264 -5.57 15.18 34.85
CA SER A 264 -6.75 14.67 35.58
C SER A 264 -6.44 13.37 36.36
N GLY A 265 -5.46 13.42 37.25
CA GLY A 265 -5.09 12.31 38.15
C GLY A 265 -5.28 12.64 39.64
N THR A 266 -6.27 11.99 40.27
CA THR A 266 -6.49 11.87 41.73
C THR A 266 -7.25 13.00 42.47
N ASP A 267 -8.41 12.59 43.01
CA ASP A 267 -9.13 13.02 44.24
C ASP A 267 -9.39 14.51 44.55
N ASN A 268 -10.67 14.83 44.77
CA ASN A 268 -11.07 15.68 45.90
C ASN A 268 -12.50 15.33 46.37
N ARG A 269 -12.77 15.40 47.68
CA ARG A 269 -13.98 14.85 48.31
C ARG A 269 -14.60 15.78 49.37
N LEU A 270 -15.94 15.93 49.32
CA LEU A 270 -16.79 16.76 50.22
C LEU A 270 -16.66 18.28 49.98
N THR A 271 -17.67 19.13 50.25
CA THR A 271 -19.01 18.97 50.88
C THR A 271 -20.15 19.08 49.83
N GLY A 272 -21.36 18.53 49.95
CA GLY A 272 -22.33 18.58 51.07
C GLY A 272 -23.24 19.81 50.89
N GLU A 273 -24.58 19.74 50.81
CA GLU A 273 -25.59 18.65 50.82
C GLU A 273 -26.81 19.06 49.91
N THR A 274 -28.07 18.56 49.91
CA THR A 274 -28.88 17.59 50.69
C THR A 274 -30.09 17.09 49.88
N ASN A 275 -30.55 15.82 50.04
CA ASN A 275 -31.96 15.45 50.39
C ASN A 275 -32.31 13.93 50.21
N LYS A 276 -32.67 13.29 51.33
CA LYS A 276 -33.83 12.38 51.55
C LYS A 276 -34.06 11.10 50.69
N ARG A 277 -33.86 9.96 51.41
CA ARG A 277 -34.85 8.90 51.77
C ARG A 277 -35.02 7.62 50.92
N LYS A 278 -34.90 6.48 51.63
CA LYS A 278 -35.61 5.17 51.49
C LYS A 278 -35.20 4.23 50.33
N HIS A 279 -35.30 2.89 50.41
CA HIS A 279 -35.22 1.92 51.55
C HIS A 279 -35.21 0.47 50.98
N ALA A 280 -34.63 -0.51 51.72
CA ALA A 280 -34.84 -1.98 51.59
C ALA A 280 -34.44 -2.69 50.25
N GLN A 281 -34.36 -4.03 50.14
CA GLN A 281 -33.96 -5.12 51.08
C GLN A 281 -34.01 -6.50 50.35
N VAL A 282 -32.92 -7.27 50.34
CA VAL A 282 -32.81 -8.73 50.03
C VAL A 282 -31.50 -9.23 50.71
N GLY A 283 -31.35 -10.40 51.34
CA GLY A 283 -32.24 -11.57 51.52
C GLY A 283 -31.72 -12.84 50.82
N GLU A 284 -30.58 -13.48 51.16
CA GLU A 284 -30.20 -14.20 52.40
C GLU A 284 -30.21 -15.74 52.23
N MET A 285 -29.01 -16.36 52.23
CA MET A 285 -28.68 -17.79 52.52
C MET A 285 -29.32 -18.85 51.57
N VAL A 286 -29.03 -20.16 51.57
CA VAL A 286 -28.41 -21.16 52.50
C VAL A 286 -27.51 -22.08 51.60
N GLU A 287 -26.26 -22.47 51.91
CA GLU A 287 -25.81 -23.56 52.83
C GLU A 287 -26.47 -24.95 52.55
N GLU A 288 -25.84 -26.12 52.69
CA GLU A 288 -24.42 -26.52 52.83
C GLU A 288 -24.30 -28.04 52.49
N ASP A 289 -23.09 -28.59 52.28
CA ASP A 289 -22.55 -29.80 52.98
C ASP A 289 -21.23 -30.33 52.37
N GLU A 290 -20.32 -30.83 53.21
CA GLU A 290 -19.09 -31.55 52.80
C GLU A 290 -19.15 -33.06 53.12
N VAL A 291 -18.45 -33.89 52.33
CA VAL A 291 -17.77 -35.09 52.86
C VAL A 291 -16.38 -35.21 52.24
N ARG A 292 -15.35 -35.49 53.06
CA ARG A 292 -13.93 -35.62 52.65
C ARG A 292 -13.36 -37.02 52.93
N THR A 293 -12.50 -37.50 52.02
CA THR A 293 -11.30 -38.34 52.28
C THR A 293 -10.40 -38.24 51.04
N ASN A 294 -9.12 -37.85 51.12
CA ASN A 294 -7.94 -38.56 51.65
C ASN A 294 -7.64 -39.88 50.90
N ALA A 295 -6.43 -40.15 50.39
CA ALA A 295 -5.18 -39.36 50.34
C ALA A 295 -4.19 -39.90 49.28
N ASP A 296 -2.99 -39.28 49.22
CA ASP A 296 -1.74 -39.71 48.57
C ASP A 296 -1.66 -39.72 47.02
N GLN A 297 -0.61 -39.18 46.36
CA GLN A 297 0.86 -39.28 46.49
C GLN A 297 1.44 -40.61 45.92
N GLN A 298 2.57 -40.67 45.19
CA GLN A 298 3.50 -39.62 44.74
C GLN A 298 4.28 -40.00 43.46
N THR A 299 4.49 -39.02 42.57
CA THR A 299 5.68 -38.76 41.70
C THR A 299 6.71 -39.85 41.31
N THR A 300 6.84 -40.02 39.99
CA THR A 300 8.10 -40.07 39.19
C THR A 300 9.07 -41.28 39.23
N ARG A 301 9.62 -41.61 38.03
CA ARG A 301 11.04 -41.36 37.69
C ARG A 301 11.28 -41.30 36.17
N LYS A 302 12.45 -40.80 35.75
CA LYS A 302 12.77 -40.37 34.37
C LYS A 302 13.56 -41.42 33.58
N SER A 303 13.34 -41.44 32.26
CA SER A 303 14.38 -41.72 31.25
C SER A 303 14.52 -40.49 30.32
N LYS A 304 15.44 -40.49 29.35
CA LYS A 304 16.05 -39.23 28.83
C LYS A 304 16.35 -39.29 27.32
N MET A 305 15.91 -38.26 26.59
CA MET A 305 16.26 -37.93 25.17
C MET A 305 15.76 -38.96 24.13
N ASN A 306 15.58 -38.63 22.83
CA ASN A 306 16.15 -37.56 22.00
C ASN A 306 15.14 -36.52 21.45
N ILE A 307 15.69 -35.46 20.85
CA ILE A 307 15.01 -34.36 20.18
C ILE A 307 15.12 -34.55 18.65
N SER A 308 14.06 -34.25 17.91
CA SER A 308 14.10 -33.98 16.46
C SER A 308 13.12 -32.87 16.07
N GLU A 309 13.47 -31.65 16.50
CA GLU A 309 13.24 -30.38 15.78
C GLU A 309 11.90 -30.21 15.04
N SER A 310 10.87 -29.76 15.78
CA SER A 310 9.67 -29.19 15.16
C SER A 310 9.94 -27.76 14.68
N THR A 311 10.08 -27.57 13.36
CA THR A 311 10.06 -26.24 12.75
C THR A 311 8.61 -25.75 12.64
N SER A 312 7.97 -25.52 13.79
CA SER A 312 6.67 -24.86 13.88
C SER A 312 6.83 -23.38 13.52
N GLN A 313 6.93 -23.08 12.22
CA GLN A 313 7.12 -21.74 11.70
C GLN A 313 5.83 -20.94 11.85
N VAL A 314 5.67 -20.28 13.01
CA VAL A 314 4.48 -19.50 13.35
C VAL A 314 4.35 -18.29 12.41
N VAL A 315 3.64 -18.50 11.30
CA VAL A 315 3.24 -17.41 10.40
C VAL A 315 2.33 -16.49 11.20
N ALA A 316 2.76 -15.25 11.42
CA ALA A 316 1.93 -14.25 12.08
C ALA A 316 0.66 -14.04 11.26
N GLU A 317 -0.49 -14.46 11.79
CA GLU A 317 -1.78 -14.19 11.16
C GLU A 317 -2.00 -12.67 11.16
N ALA A 318 -2.19 -12.09 9.98
CA ALA A 318 -2.51 -10.67 9.88
C ALA A 318 -3.89 -10.44 10.49
N GLU A 319 -4.02 -9.42 11.35
CA GLU A 319 -5.29 -9.10 12.03
C GLU A 319 -6.32 -8.47 11.07
N ILE A 320 -6.79 -9.25 10.11
CA ILE A 320 -7.90 -8.86 9.24
C ILE A 320 -9.14 -8.72 10.10
N SER A 321 -9.69 -7.51 10.19
CA SER A 321 -10.94 -7.21 10.88
C SER A 321 -11.94 -6.69 9.86
N LEU A 322 -13.06 -7.38 9.69
CA LEU A 322 -14.13 -7.03 8.78
C LEU A 322 -15.33 -6.54 9.60
N SER A 323 -15.62 -5.24 9.54
CA SER A 323 -16.90 -4.72 10.04
C SER A 323 -17.90 -4.55 8.91
N ALA A 324 -19.19 -4.62 9.23
CA ALA A 324 -20.27 -4.36 8.27
C ALA A 324 -20.22 -2.95 7.66
N CYS A 325 -19.57 -1.98 8.33
CA CYS A 325 -19.34 -0.63 7.78
C CYS A 325 -18.20 -0.56 6.74
N ASP A 326 -17.32 -1.55 6.68
CA ASP A 326 -16.18 -1.57 5.76
C ASP A 326 -16.54 -2.18 4.39
N VAL A 327 -17.59 -3.01 4.39
CA VAL A 327 -18.22 -3.68 3.24
C VAL A 327 -18.92 -2.66 2.34
N LYS A 328 -18.68 -2.72 1.03
CA LYS A 328 -19.15 -1.73 0.04
C LYS A 328 -19.80 -2.37 -1.18
N GLU A 329 -20.89 -1.76 -1.66
CA GLU A 329 -21.56 -2.08 -2.95
C GLU A 329 -20.71 -1.71 -4.19
N LYS A 330 -19.56 -1.08 -4.00
CA LYS A 330 -18.70 -0.54 -5.07
C LYS A 330 -17.23 -0.83 -4.80
N TYR A 331 -16.51 -1.25 -5.83
CA TYR A 331 -15.06 -1.37 -5.80
C TYR A 331 -14.42 -0.17 -6.51
N ARG A 332 -13.84 0.74 -5.71
CA ARG A 332 -13.35 2.06 -6.15
C ARG A 332 -14.49 2.90 -6.77
N ASP A 333 -14.48 3.06 -8.10
CA ASP A 333 -15.49 3.75 -8.91
C ASP A 333 -16.45 2.78 -9.63
N ALA A 334 -16.14 1.48 -9.68
CA ALA A 334 -16.99 0.48 -10.30
C ALA A 334 -18.09 0.01 -9.35
N SER A 335 -19.31 -0.11 -9.87
CA SER A 335 -20.45 -0.66 -9.16
C SER A 335 -20.47 -2.17 -9.29
N LEU A 336 -20.84 -2.88 -8.22
CA LEU A 336 -20.92 -4.34 -8.21
C LEU A 336 -22.35 -4.81 -8.50
N LEU A 337 -22.52 -6.08 -8.88
CA LEU A 337 -23.83 -6.71 -9.00
C LEU A 337 -24.41 -7.04 -7.61
N PRO A 338 -25.73 -7.28 -7.48
CA PRO A 338 -26.30 -7.80 -6.24
C PRO A 338 -25.58 -9.05 -5.72
N LYS A 339 -25.51 -9.20 -4.38
CA LYS A 339 -24.67 -10.15 -3.64
C LYS A 339 -23.15 -9.96 -3.80
N TRP A 340 -22.63 -9.15 -4.72
CA TRP A 340 -21.19 -8.87 -4.82
C TRP A 340 -20.80 -7.61 -4.03
N LYS A 341 -19.80 -7.73 -3.16
CA LYS A 341 -19.32 -6.67 -2.27
C LYS A 341 -17.81 -6.47 -2.38
N ALA A 342 -17.34 -5.34 -1.88
CA ALA A 342 -15.93 -5.00 -1.75
C ALA A 342 -15.52 -4.80 -0.28
N PHE A 343 -14.32 -5.25 0.07
CA PHE A 343 -13.62 -4.93 1.30
C PHE A 343 -12.14 -4.68 0.98
N GLU A 344 -11.58 -3.56 1.43
CA GLU A 344 -10.23 -3.08 1.08
C GLU A 344 -9.86 -3.20 -0.42
N THR A 345 -9.11 -4.23 -0.79
CA THR A 345 -8.65 -4.54 -2.16
C THR A 345 -9.22 -5.85 -2.72
N VAL A 346 -10.18 -6.46 -2.02
CA VAL A 346 -10.91 -7.68 -2.40
C VAL A 346 -12.33 -7.35 -2.86
N ILE A 347 -12.77 -8.02 -3.91
CA ILE A 347 -14.20 -8.19 -4.23
C ILE A 347 -14.59 -9.62 -3.81
N PHE A 348 -15.73 -9.79 -3.16
CA PHE A 348 -16.25 -11.10 -2.76
C PHE A 348 -17.73 -11.25 -3.08
N LEU A 349 -18.17 -12.51 -3.23
CA LEU A 349 -19.58 -12.88 -3.32
C LEU A 349 -20.10 -13.15 -1.91
N GLU A 350 -21.21 -12.54 -1.51
CA GLU A 350 -21.89 -12.85 -0.26
C GLU A 350 -22.43 -14.29 -0.25
N ARG A 351 -22.76 -14.77 0.95
CA ARG A 351 -23.35 -16.09 1.16
C ARG A 351 -24.60 -16.25 0.30
N ASP A 352 -24.57 -17.24 -0.58
CA ASP A 352 -25.73 -17.65 -1.36
C ASP A 352 -26.55 -18.72 -0.62
N ASP A 353 -27.81 -18.89 -1.01
CA ASP A 353 -28.71 -19.85 -0.37
C ASP A 353 -28.18 -21.29 -0.57
N GLY A 354 -28.02 -22.02 0.54
CA GLY A 354 -27.40 -23.35 0.55
C GLY A 354 -25.86 -23.38 0.69
N LEU A 355 -25.17 -22.22 0.67
CA LEU A 355 -23.74 -22.17 0.98
C LEU A 355 -23.49 -22.40 2.49
N ASN A 356 -23.24 -23.65 2.85
CA ASN A 356 -22.98 -24.06 4.23
C ASN A 356 -21.52 -23.80 4.66
N ASP A 357 -21.34 -23.55 5.96
CA ASP A 357 -20.03 -23.57 6.61
C ASP A 357 -19.60 -25.01 6.91
N SER A 358 -18.29 -25.27 6.94
CA SER A 358 -17.77 -26.63 7.11
C SER A 358 -16.39 -26.64 7.76
N GLU A 359 -16.05 -27.76 8.40
CA GLU A 359 -14.67 -28.10 8.79
C GLU A 359 -13.80 -28.38 7.54
N LYS A 360 -14.41 -28.78 6.41
CA LYS A 360 -13.69 -29.19 5.19
C LYS A 360 -13.85 -28.16 4.09
N ILE A 361 -12.73 -27.59 3.62
CA ILE A 361 -12.73 -26.62 2.53
C ILE A 361 -12.04 -27.21 1.31
N ALA A 362 -12.76 -27.23 0.18
CA ALA A 362 -12.18 -27.48 -1.13
C ALA A 362 -12.04 -26.13 -1.83
N ALA A 363 -10.80 -25.66 -1.99
CA ALA A 363 -10.50 -24.33 -2.49
C ALA A 363 -9.77 -24.37 -3.85
N PHE A 364 -10.03 -23.39 -4.71
CA PHE A 364 -9.61 -23.40 -6.11
C PHE A 364 -9.12 -22.02 -6.60
N ASP A 365 -8.24 -21.96 -7.59
CA ASP A 365 -8.17 -20.81 -8.51
C ASP A 365 -9.30 -20.90 -9.57
N PHE A 366 -9.47 -19.87 -10.40
CA PHE A 366 -10.44 -19.82 -11.48
C PHE A 366 -9.82 -19.86 -12.89
N ASP A 367 -8.79 -19.05 -13.20
CA ASP A 367 -8.31 -18.76 -14.55
C ASP A 367 -7.16 -19.68 -14.95
N GLY A 368 -7.49 -20.87 -15.46
CA GLY A 368 -6.53 -21.95 -15.75
C GLY A 368 -6.75 -23.19 -14.88
N CYS A 369 -7.40 -23.04 -13.72
CA CYS A 369 -7.80 -24.15 -12.86
C CYS A 369 -9.22 -24.66 -13.17
N LEU A 370 -10.24 -23.82 -12.94
CA LEU A 370 -11.65 -24.19 -13.15
C LEU A 370 -12.17 -23.82 -14.55
N ALA A 371 -11.77 -22.65 -15.04
CA ALA A 371 -12.17 -22.09 -16.32
C ALA A 371 -10.95 -21.90 -17.23
N LYS A 372 -11.03 -22.46 -18.44
CA LYS A 372 -10.12 -22.15 -19.54
C LYS A 372 -10.51 -20.83 -20.14
N THR A 373 -9.70 -19.81 -19.87
CA THR A 373 -9.89 -18.42 -20.30
C THR A 373 -8.75 -17.98 -21.23
N SER A 374 -8.86 -16.80 -21.84
CA SER A 374 -7.87 -16.33 -22.82
C SER A 374 -7.54 -14.86 -22.63
N VAL A 375 -6.27 -14.54 -22.41
CA VAL A 375 -5.76 -13.15 -22.35
C VAL A 375 -5.99 -12.36 -23.65
N LYS A 376 -6.41 -13.02 -24.73
CA LYS A 376 -6.75 -12.41 -26.04
C LYS A 376 -8.25 -12.11 -26.22
N VAL A 377 -9.13 -12.66 -25.37
CA VAL A 377 -10.59 -12.56 -25.52
C VAL A 377 -11.19 -12.09 -24.20
N VAL A 378 -11.85 -10.93 -24.22
CA VAL A 378 -12.42 -10.28 -23.02
C VAL A 378 -13.93 -10.24 -23.12
N GLY A 379 -14.62 -10.58 -22.03
CA GLY A 379 -16.09 -10.64 -21.95
C GLY A 379 -16.56 -11.45 -20.75
N ALA A 380 -17.87 -11.41 -20.46
CA ALA A 380 -18.50 -12.26 -19.43
C ALA A 380 -18.52 -13.75 -19.85
N ASP A 381 -18.65 -14.01 -21.15
CA ASP A 381 -18.78 -15.35 -21.73
C ASP A 381 -17.48 -15.84 -22.39
N ALA A 382 -16.37 -15.12 -22.17
CA ALA A 382 -15.04 -15.41 -22.73
C ALA A 382 -14.31 -16.54 -21.97
N TRP A 383 -15.00 -17.66 -21.74
CA TRP A 383 -14.50 -18.79 -20.96
C TRP A 383 -15.09 -20.13 -21.41
N SER A 384 -14.49 -21.22 -20.95
CA SER A 384 -15.00 -22.59 -21.06
C SER A 384 -14.55 -23.39 -19.84
N LEU A 385 -15.16 -24.54 -19.54
CA LEU A 385 -14.65 -25.43 -18.48
C LEU A 385 -13.21 -25.87 -18.81
N MET A 386 -12.31 -25.87 -17.83
CA MET A 386 -10.94 -26.36 -18.03
C MET A 386 -10.91 -27.87 -18.32
N TYR A 387 -11.72 -28.64 -17.60
CA TYR A 387 -11.98 -30.06 -17.84
C TYR A 387 -13.47 -30.38 -17.74
N PRO A 388 -13.99 -31.35 -18.51
CA PRO A 388 -15.42 -31.71 -18.48
C PRO A 388 -15.88 -32.34 -17.16
N SER A 389 -14.96 -32.92 -16.38
CA SER A 389 -15.22 -33.56 -15.08
C SER A 389 -15.47 -32.57 -13.91
N ILE A 390 -15.20 -31.27 -14.10
CA ILE A 390 -15.28 -30.26 -13.04
C ILE A 390 -16.68 -30.18 -12.38
N PRO A 391 -17.81 -30.10 -13.12
CA PRO A 391 -19.13 -30.00 -12.50
C PRO A 391 -19.46 -31.22 -11.62
N GLU A 392 -19.07 -32.41 -12.05
CA GLU A 392 -19.33 -33.66 -11.31
C GLU A 392 -18.44 -33.77 -10.06
N LYS A 393 -17.15 -33.42 -10.16
CA LYS A 393 -16.25 -33.39 -9.00
C LYS A 393 -16.65 -32.33 -7.97
N LEU A 394 -17.07 -31.13 -8.40
CA LEU A 394 -17.59 -30.10 -7.48
C LEU A 394 -18.92 -30.50 -6.82
N LYS A 395 -19.85 -31.12 -7.57
CA LYS A 395 -21.08 -31.70 -7.00
C LYS A 395 -20.79 -32.82 -5.98
N SER A 396 -19.83 -33.70 -6.29
CA SER A 396 -19.39 -34.76 -5.38
C SER A 396 -18.80 -34.19 -4.08
N LEU A 397 -17.94 -33.18 -4.17
CA LEU A 397 -17.38 -32.49 -3.01
C LEU A 397 -18.45 -31.81 -2.15
N HIS A 398 -19.37 -31.08 -2.77
CA HIS A 398 -20.49 -30.44 -2.06
C HIS A 398 -21.35 -31.49 -1.32
N ASN A 399 -21.69 -32.61 -1.98
CA ASN A 399 -22.46 -33.69 -1.38
C ASN A 399 -21.70 -34.44 -0.27
N GLN A 400 -20.37 -34.43 -0.30
CA GLN A 400 -19.51 -34.89 0.79
C GLN A 400 -19.40 -33.86 1.95
N GLY A 401 -20.06 -32.71 1.87
CA GLY A 401 -20.02 -31.67 2.91
C GLY A 401 -18.77 -30.79 2.88
N TYR A 402 -18.07 -30.70 1.73
CA TYR A 402 -17.04 -29.67 1.56
C TYR A 402 -17.68 -28.33 1.22
N LYS A 403 -17.21 -27.28 1.89
CA LYS A 403 -17.44 -25.91 1.44
C LYS A 403 -16.54 -25.61 0.25
N LEU A 404 -17.14 -25.13 -0.84
CA LEU A 404 -16.42 -24.78 -2.05
C LEU A 404 -16.00 -23.30 -2.02
N ALA A 405 -14.72 -23.03 -2.28
CA ALA A 405 -14.17 -21.67 -2.29
C ALA A 405 -13.33 -21.38 -3.55
N ILE A 406 -13.47 -20.19 -4.13
CA ILE A 406 -12.61 -19.69 -5.22
C ILE A 406 -11.81 -18.50 -4.72
N PHE A 407 -10.48 -18.57 -4.91
CA PHE A 407 -9.51 -17.54 -4.57
C PHE A 407 -8.73 -17.17 -5.83
N THR A 408 -9.01 -16.02 -6.43
CA THR A 408 -8.44 -15.62 -7.74
C THR A 408 -7.82 -14.23 -7.73
N ASN A 409 -6.71 -14.06 -8.46
CA ASN A 409 -5.99 -12.78 -8.60
C ASN A 409 -6.49 -12.03 -9.85
N GLU A 410 -7.02 -10.81 -9.72
CA GLU A 410 -7.51 -10.01 -10.87
C GLU A 410 -6.94 -8.58 -10.86
N SER A 411 -5.63 -8.47 -11.09
CA SER A 411 -4.92 -7.18 -11.10
C SER A 411 -5.41 -6.17 -12.14
N ASN A 412 -6.17 -6.60 -13.15
CA ASN A 412 -6.67 -5.70 -14.19
C ASN A 412 -7.72 -4.71 -13.64
N ILE A 413 -8.46 -5.10 -12.59
CA ILE A 413 -9.46 -4.26 -11.94
C ILE A 413 -8.81 -3.00 -11.32
N ASP A 414 -7.70 -3.11 -10.58
CA ASP A 414 -7.04 -1.92 -10.02
C ASP A 414 -6.15 -1.20 -11.06
N ARG A 415 -5.51 -1.95 -11.99
CA ARG A 415 -4.64 -1.38 -13.04
C ARG A 415 -5.41 -0.55 -14.08
N TRP A 416 -6.53 -1.05 -14.59
CA TRP A 416 -7.25 -0.44 -15.72
C TRP A 416 -8.29 0.59 -15.25
N LYS A 417 -7.86 1.65 -14.56
CA LYS A 417 -8.75 2.66 -13.95
C LYS A 417 -9.90 3.10 -14.87
N ASN A 418 -9.60 3.52 -16.09
CA ASN A 418 -10.59 4.01 -17.07
C ASN A 418 -11.45 2.91 -17.73
N LYS A 419 -11.24 1.63 -17.37
CA LYS A 419 -12.03 0.47 -17.82
C LYS A 419 -12.40 -0.45 -16.65
N ARG A 420 -12.37 0.04 -15.40
CA ARG A 420 -12.53 -0.79 -14.21
C ARG A 420 -13.86 -1.54 -14.20
N GLN A 421 -14.96 -0.85 -14.53
CA GLN A 421 -16.28 -1.47 -14.65
C GLN A 421 -16.23 -2.67 -15.62
N ALA A 422 -15.77 -2.49 -16.86
CA ALA A 422 -15.66 -3.58 -17.83
C ALA A 422 -14.75 -4.75 -17.39
N ALA A 423 -13.71 -4.49 -16.58
CA ALA A 423 -12.88 -5.54 -15.99
C ALA A 423 -13.61 -6.30 -14.87
N VAL A 424 -14.35 -5.59 -14.02
CA VAL A 424 -15.24 -6.14 -12.99
C VAL A 424 -16.34 -6.99 -13.65
N ASP A 425 -17.06 -6.43 -14.63
CA ASP A 425 -18.14 -7.10 -15.36
C ASP A 425 -17.65 -8.37 -16.05
N SER A 426 -16.47 -8.33 -16.69
CA SER A 426 -15.88 -9.50 -17.35
C SER A 426 -15.38 -10.56 -16.36
N LYS A 427 -14.98 -10.21 -15.13
CA LYS A 427 -14.58 -11.20 -14.12
C LYS A 427 -15.80 -11.80 -13.42
N ILE A 428 -16.69 -10.94 -12.89
CA ILE A 428 -17.91 -11.35 -12.19
C ILE A 428 -18.85 -12.10 -13.14
N GLY A 429 -18.99 -11.67 -14.40
CA GLY A 429 -19.78 -12.38 -15.41
C GLY A 429 -19.31 -13.81 -15.64
N ARG A 430 -18.00 -14.03 -15.82
CA ARG A 430 -17.41 -15.37 -15.96
C ARG A 430 -17.66 -16.24 -14.72
N LEU A 431 -17.53 -15.67 -13.52
CA LEU A 431 -17.74 -16.37 -12.25
C LEU A 431 -19.23 -16.74 -12.04
N ASN A 432 -20.16 -15.81 -12.27
CA ASN A 432 -21.60 -16.07 -12.19
C ASN A 432 -22.05 -17.14 -13.20
N SER A 433 -21.59 -17.05 -14.45
CA SER A 433 -21.88 -18.05 -15.49
C SER A 433 -21.26 -19.41 -15.17
N PHE A 434 -20.09 -19.46 -14.53
CA PHE A 434 -19.49 -20.70 -14.04
C PHE A 434 -20.31 -21.32 -12.90
N ILE A 435 -20.65 -20.56 -11.85
CA ILE A 435 -21.46 -21.05 -10.70
C ILE A 435 -22.79 -21.62 -11.21
N LYS A 436 -23.47 -20.89 -12.10
CA LYS A 436 -24.71 -21.35 -12.75
C LYS A 436 -24.51 -22.62 -13.59
N ARG A 437 -23.33 -22.84 -14.17
CA ARG A 437 -23.01 -24.03 -14.98
C ARG A 437 -22.64 -25.26 -14.14
N VAL A 438 -22.16 -25.10 -12.90
CA VAL A 438 -21.81 -26.20 -12.00
C VAL A 438 -22.91 -26.54 -10.98
N GLU A 439 -23.89 -25.64 -10.78
CA GLU A 439 -25.10 -25.88 -9.98
C GLU A 439 -24.79 -26.29 -8.52
N VAL A 440 -23.77 -25.67 -7.94
CA VAL A 440 -23.40 -25.79 -6.52
C VAL A 440 -23.06 -24.41 -5.94
N PRO A 441 -23.34 -24.15 -4.66
CA PRO A 441 -22.97 -22.91 -4.01
C PRO A 441 -21.45 -22.82 -3.82
N ILE A 442 -20.86 -21.66 -4.15
CA ILE A 442 -19.40 -21.42 -4.06
C ILE A 442 -19.14 -20.04 -3.46
N GLN A 443 -18.32 -20.00 -2.41
CA GLN A 443 -17.80 -18.76 -1.84
C GLN A 443 -16.70 -18.19 -2.74
N VAL A 444 -16.77 -16.94 -3.19
CA VAL A 444 -15.77 -16.36 -4.11
C VAL A 444 -15.07 -15.14 -3.51
N PHE A 445 -13.75 -15.07 -3.68
CA PHE A 445 -12.90 -13.92 -3.39
C PHE A 445 -11.98 -13.60 -4.57
N ILE A 446 -11.89 -12.31 -4.90
CA ILE A 446 -11.12 -11.75 -6.02
C ILE A 446 -10.15 -10.70 -5.47
N ALA A 447 -8.87 -11.05 -5.38
CA ALA A 447 -7.82 -10.11 -5.03
C ALA A 447 -7.55 -9.16 -6.21
N CYS A 448 -8.15 -7.97 -6.15
CA CYS A 448 -8.02 -6.95 -7.19
C CYS A 448 -6.70 -6.16 -7.06
N GLY A 449 -6.20 -6.06 -5.82
CA GLY A 449 -5.00 -5.31 -5.47
C GLY A 449 -3.71 -5.77 -6.16
N VAL A 450 -2.76 -4.83 -6.18
CA VAL A 450 -1.40 -4.99 -6.71
C VAL A 450 -0.41 -4.32 -5.75
N ALA A 451 0.87 -4.70 -5.84
CA ALA A 451 1.94 -4.06 -5.07
C ALA A 451 1.88 -2.54 -5.19
N ASN A 452 1.83 -1.85 -4.05
CA ASN A 452 1.80 -0.39 -4.02
C ASN A 452 3.19 0.18 -4.31
N SER A 453 3.27 1.43 -4.76
CA SER A 453 4.55 2.09 -5.13
C SER A 453 5.59 2.17 -3.99
N GLY A 454 5.21 1.87 -2.75
CA GLY A 454 6.10 1.74 -1.59
C GLY A 454 6.71 0.34 -1.40
N GLY A 455 6.48 -0.61 -2.31
CA GLY A 455 7.07 -1.96 -2.27
C GLY A 455 6.27 -3.01 -1.48
N ASN A 456 5.22 -2.63 -0.75
CA ASN A 456 4.36 -3.58 -0.06
C ASN A 456 3.40 -4.27 -1.05
N ASP A 457 3.56 -5.60 -1.18
CA ASP A 457 2.60 -6.48 -1.84
C ASP A 457 1.25 -6.48 -1.13
N ASP A 458 0.18 -6.50 -1.92
CA ASP A 458 -1.20 -6.59 -1.45
C ASP A 458 -1.43 -7.85 -0.59
N LEU A 459 -2.04 -7.68 0.60
CA LEU A 459 -2.21 -8.75 1.60
C LEU A 459 -3.02 -9.94 1.08
N TYR A 460 -4.00 -9.70 0.23
CA TYR A 460 -4.96 -10.69 -0.24
C TYR A 460 -4.50 -11.37 -1.53
N ARG A 461 -3.64 -10.71 -2.30
CA ARG A 461 -3.08 -11.23 -3.54
C ARG A 461 -2.21 -12.48 -3.30
N LYS A 462 -2.58 -13.60 -3.93
CA LYS A 462 -1.75 -14.82 -3.97
C LYS A 462 -0.37 -14.46 -4.55
N PRO A 463 0.75 -14.84 -3.90
CA PRO A 463 0.89 -15.95 -2.94
C PRO A 463 0.53 -15.67 -1.47
N ARG A 464 0.11 -14.46 -1.08
CA ARG A 464 -0.21 -14.16 0.33
C ARG A 464 -1.57 -14.74 0.74
N ALA A 465 -1.65 -15.28 1.96
CA ALA A 465 -2.82 -15.97 2.48
C ALA A 465 -3.99 -15.05 2.90
N GLY A 466 -4.00 -13.77 2.57
CA GLY A 466 -5.00 -12.81 3.10
C GLY A 466 -6.45 -13.17 2.74
N MET A 467 -6.73 -13.67 1.53
CA MET A 467 -8.08 -14.15 1.20
C MET A 467 -8.49 -15.39 2.00
N TRP A 468 -7.54 -16.30 2.29
CA TRP A 468 -7.79 -17.48 3.13
C TRP A 468 -8.08 -17.07 4.58
N GLN A 469 -7.27 -16.17 5.13
CA GLN A 469 -7.44 -15.61 6.48
C GLN A 469 -8.78 -14.86 6.62
N LEU A 470 -9.15 -14.05 5.62
CA LEU A 470 -10.46 -13.38 5.52
C LEU A 470 -11.60 -14.42 5.56
N MET A 471 -11.53 -15.46 4.73
CA MET A 471 -12.54 -16.53 4.65
C MET A 471 -12.66 -17.29 5.98
N LYS A 472 -11.54 -17.82 6.50
CA LYS A 472 -11.43 -18.57 7.75
C LYS A 472 -12.05 -17.82 8.93
N LYS A 473 -11.73 -16.52 9.07
CA LYS A 473 -12.11 -15.71 10.23
C LYS A 473 -13.55 -15.19 10.14
N HIS A 474 -13.99 -14.70 8.98
CA HIS A 474 -15.23 -13.93 8.85
C HIS A 474 -16.34 -14.62 8.06
N PHE A 475 -16.04 -15.64 7.24
CA PHE A 475 -17.02 -16.28 6.37
C PHE A 475 -17.33 -17.73 6.74
N ASN A 476 -16.72 -18.31 7.78
CA ASN A 476 -16.90 -19.72 8.20
C ASN A 476 -17.58 -19.91 9.57
N SER A 477 -18.28 -18.90 10.10
CA SER A 477 -19.00 -18.91 11.39
C SER A 477 -18.20 -19.43 12.60
N GLY A 478 -16.87 -19.25 12.59
CA GLY A 478 -15.99 -19.75 13.65
C GLY A 478 -15.77 -21.27 13.67
N ILE A 479 -16.30 -22.02 12.69
CA ILE A 479 -16.04 -23.46 12.55
C ILE A 479 -14.56 -23.67 12.24
N ALA A 480 -13.88 -24.44 13.10
CA ALA A 480 -12.49 -24.81 12.92
C ALA A 480 -12.32 -25.65 11.65
N ILE A 481 -11.31 -25.31 10.85
CA ILE A 481 -11.01 -26.00 9.58
C ILE A 481 -10.08 -27.16 9.85
N ASP A 482 -10.48 -28.36 9.42
CA ASP A 482 -9.64 -29.53 9.32
C ASP A 482 -8.68 -29.35 8.13
N MET A 483 -7.41 -29.06 8.44
CA MET A 483 -6.39 -28.75 7.45
C MET A 483 -5.88 -29.99 6.70
N ASP A 484 -6.04 -31.20 7.26
CA ASP A 484 -5.62 -32.45 6.63
C ASP A 484 -6.63 -32.94 5.58
N LYS A 485 -7.93 -32.67 5.82
CA LYS A 485 -9.01 -32.88 4.84
C LYS A 485 -9.11 -31.74 3.82
N SER A 486 -8.70 -30.52 4.16
CA SER A 486 -8.84 -29.33 3.29
C SER A 486 -7.68 -29.17 2.30
N PHE A 487 -7.97 -28.61 1.12
CA PHE A 487 -6.97 -28.52 0.04
C PHE A 487 -7.18 -27.30 -0.88
N TYR A 488 -6.12 -26.96 -1.62
CA TYR A 488 -6.12 -25.96 -2.69
C TYR A 488 -5.75 -26.57 -4.05
N VAL A 489 -6.42 -26.15 -5.12
CA VAL A 489 -6.11 -26.54 -6.50
C VAL A 489 -5.87 -25.31 -7.38
N GLY A 490 -4.74 -25.23 -8.09
CA GLY A 490 -4.40 -24.08 -8.93
C GLY A 490 -3.31 -24.37 -9.97
N ASP A 491 -3.32 -23.66 -11.11
CA ASP A 491 -2.38 -23.90 -12.22
C ASP A 491 -0.98 -23.33 -11.95
N ALA A 492 -0.88 -22.29 -11.11
CA ALA A 492 0.37 -21.60 -10.80
C ALA A 492 1.22 -22.39 -9.78
N ALA A 493 1.69 -23.57 -10.21
CA ALA A 493 2.44 -24.53 -9.40
C ALA A 493 3.97 -24.39 -9.53
N GLY A 494 4.47 -23.44 -10.34
CA GLY A 494 5.91 -23.22 -10.55
C GLY A 494 6.60 -24.27 -11.44
N ARG A 495 5.83 -25.10 -12.16
CA ARG A 495 6.33 -26.10 -13.10
C ARG A 495 6.92 -25.43 -14.34
N LYS A 496 7.69 -26.18 -15.13
CA LYS A 496 8.30 -25.68 -16.38
C LYS A 496 7.23 -25.35 -17.43
N GLY A 497 6.82 -24.07 -17.47
CA GLY A 497 5.78 -23.56 -18.37
C GLY A 497 4.65 -22.84 -17.64
N ASP A 498 4.52 -23.02 -16.32
CA ASP A 498 3.57 -22.26 -15.51
C ASP A 498 3.96 -20.78 -15.52
N HIS A 499 2.94 -19.91 -15.47
CA HIS A 499 3.12 -18.47 -15.53
C HIS A 499 3.65 -17.86 -14.22
N SER A 500 3.47 -18.56 -13.09
CA SER A 500 3.99 -18.24 -11.76
C SER A 500 3.92 -19.46 -10.83
N ASP A 501 4.38 -19.31 -9.59
CA ASP A 501 4.25 -20.28 -8.49
C ASP A 501 3.29 -19.79 -7.38
N ALA A 502 2.37 -18.88 -7.73
CA ALA A 502 1.52 -18.16 -6.79
C ALA A 502 0.50 -19.06 -6.07
N ASP A 503 0.06 -20.16 -6.67
CA ASP A 503 -0.98 -21.03 -6.11
C ASP A 503 -0.39 -22.06 -5.15
N LEU A 504 0.74 -22.65 -5.53
CA LEU A 504 1.53 -23.52 -4.64
C LEU A 504 1.93 -22.75 -3.37
N LYS A 505 2.45 -21.53 -3.52
CA LYS A 505 2.83 -20.69 -2.36
C LYS A 505 1.64 -20.20 -1.56
N PHE A 506 0.48 -19.93 -2.19
CA PHE A 506 -0.75 -19.61 -1.46
C PHE A 506 -1.24 -20.78 -0.62
N ALA A 507 -1.20 -22.01 -1.14
CA ALA A 507 -1.51 -23.21 -0.38
C ALA A 507 -0.56 -23.40 0.82
N GLN A 508 0.75 -23.29 0.58
CA GLN A 508 1.77 -23.34 1.63
C GLN A 508 1.56 -22.28 2.72
N ALA A 509 1.35 -21.01 2.34
CA ALA A 509 1.09 -19.91 3.27
C ALA A 509 -0.25 -20.02 4.01
N SER A 510 -1.18 -20.84 3.49
CA SER A 510 -2.49 -21.12 4.10
C SER A 510 -2.50 -22.40 4.95
N GLY A 511 -1.42 -23.20 4.92
CA GLY A 511 -1.34 -24.52 5.56
C GLY A 511 -2.14 -25.62 4.84
N LEU A 512 -2.51 -25.42 3.58
CA LEU A 512 -3.35 -26.33 2.80
C LEU A 512 -2.54 -27.35 1.99
N LYS A 513 -3.05 -28.57 1.86
CA LYS A 513 -2.57 -29.52 0.86
C LYS A 513 -2.81 -28.97 -0.55
N PHE A 514 -1.84 -29.12 -1.44
CA PHE A 514 -1.91 -28.61 -2.82
C PHE A 514 -2.06 -29.73 -3.85
N TYR A 515 -2.77 -29.45 -4.94
CA TYR A 515 -2.83 -30.25 -6.17
C TYR A 515 -2.83 -29.35 -7.40
N THR A 516 -2.37 -29.83 -8.55
CA THR A 516 -2.59 -29.14 -9.83
C THR A 516 -3.96 -29.49 -10.44
N PRO A 517 -4.47 -28.71 -11.41
CA PRO A 517 -5.77 -28.99 -12.03
C PRO A 517 -5.79 -30.33 -12.78
N GLU A 518 -4.66 -30.72 -13.38
CA GLU A 518 -4.48 -32.02 -14.02
C GLU A 518 -4.61 -33.16 -13.01
N GLU A 519 -3.83 -33.09 -11.92
CA GLU A 519 -3.82 -34.09 -10.84
C GLU A 519 -5.21 -34.26 -10.20
N TYR A 520 -5.92 -33.16 -10.00
CA TYR A 520 -7.20 -33.16 -9.29
C TYR A 520 -8.41 -33.49 -10.17
N PHE A 521 -8.44 -33.04 -11.44
CA PHE A 521 -9.62 -33.19 -12.30
C PHE A 521 -9.54 -34.34 -13.31
N LEU A 522 -8.35 -34.81 -13.71
CA LEU A 522 -8.18 -35.94 -14.65
C LEU A 522 -8.05 -37.32 -13.96
N SER A 523 -7.96 -37.35 -12.63
CA SER A 523 -7.93 -38.54 -11.77
C SER A 523 -9.27 -39.27 -11.62
#